data_AF-A0A3N6GT82-F1
#
_entry.id   AF-A0A3N6GT82-F1
#
_cell.length_a   1.000
_cell.length_b   1.000
_cell.length_c   1.000
_cell.angle_alpha   90.00
_cell.angle_beta   90.00
_cell.angle_gamma   90.00
#
_symmetry.space_group_name_H-M   'P 1'
#
loop_
_entity.id
_entity.type
_entity.pdbx_description
1 polymer ?
#
loop_
_entity_poly.entity_id
_entity_poly.type
_entity_poly.pdbx_seq_one_letter_code
_entity_poly.pdbx_strand_id
1 'polypeptide(L)'
;MLSLFARRTTAPDPALWSPSGTTVGQRYRNTLGPAEGAVVLVYTSASDRSSAHAAACLGCTYRAARNTHRVRLSEKEAADLANTHAAQCRAINQGVPAAPHDTDAAQIVRSRLQDLRPHGVSPYQVHLADFLTDRVGLQRDDDFIRQVMFEIARTESGLLKAATAYSGTGTMFLVQPHPPRK
;
A
#
# COMPACT_ATOMS: atom_id res chain seq x y z
N MET A 1 -11.50 -34.21 30.40
CA MET A 1 -10.51 -33.12 30.32
C MET A 1 -10.48 -32.62 28.88
N LEU A 2 -11.09 -31.47 28.61
CA LEU A 2 -11.06 -30.84 27.28
C LEU A 2 -9.74 -30.09 27.11
N SER A 3 -8.94 -30.50 26.12
CA SER A 3 -7.71 -29.82 25.73
C SER A 3 -8.06 -28.47 25.09
N LEU A 4 -7.87 -27.39 25.85
CA LEU A 4 -8.19 -25.99 25.47
C LEU A 4 -7.10 -25.30 24.65
N PHE A 5 -6.05 -26.00 24.21
CA PHE A 5 -5.02 -25.41 23.36
C PHE A 5 -5.38 -25.63 21.89
N ALA A 6 -6.28 -24.79 21.36
CA ALA A 6 -6.28 -24.53 19.94
C ALA A 6 -4.84 -24.10 19.56
N ARG A 7 -4.18 -24.85 18.66
CA ARG A 7 -2.89 -24.44 18.11
C ARG A 7 -3.02 -23.00 17.65
N ARG A 8 -2.29 -22.07 18.28
CA ARG A 8 -2.04 -20.75 17.68
C ARG A 8 -1.51 -21.04 16.29
N THR A 9 -2.24 -20.61 15.25
CA THR A 9 -1.69 -20.50 13.90
C THR A 9 -0.36 -19.79 14.05
N THR A 10 0.74 -20.42 13.63
CA THR A 10 2.08 -19.84 13.73
C THR A 10 2.01 -18.43 13.14
N ALA A 11 2.20 -17.40 13.95
CA ALA A 11 2.17 -16.04 13.47
C ALA A 11 3.22 -15.91 12.37
N PRO A 12 2.91 -15.28 11.21
CA PRO A 12 3.87 -15.20 10.12
C PRO A 12 5.13 -14.47 10.60
N ASP A 13 6.30 -15.02 10.29
CA ASP A 13 7.58 -14.40 10.61
C ASP A 13 7.73 -13.10 9.78
N PRO A 14 7.88 -11.92 10.41
CA PRO A 14 8.14 -10.67 9.71
C PRO A 14 9.32 -10.71 8.73
N ALA A 15 10.31 -11.58 8.98
CA ALA A 15 11.45 -11.76 8.10
C ALA A 15 11.09 -12.45 6.76
N LEU A 16 10.01 -13.21 6.73
CA LEU A 16 9.57 -13.98 5.56
C LEU A 16 8.22 -13.50 5.00
N TRP A 17 7.50 -12.69 5.75
CA TRP A 17 6.18 -12.18 5.35
C TRP A 17 6.28 -11.14 4.24
N SER A 18 5.31 -11.20 3.32
CA SER A 18 5.08 -10.23 2.27
C SER A 18 3.59 -9.88 2.24
N PRO A 19 3.21 -8.59 2.17
CA PRO A 19 1.82 -8.20 1.98
C PRO A 19 1.25 -8.80 0.69
N SER A 20 0.02 -9.32 0.73
CA SER A 20 -0.66 -9.77 -0.48
C SER A 20 -0.71 -8.67 -1.53
N GLY A 21 -0.49 -9.04 -2.81
CA GLY A 21 -0.39 -8.08 -3.91
C GLY A 21 0.95 -7.39 -4.07
N THR A 22 1.96 -7.77 -3.28
CA THR A 22 3.31 -7.19 -3.36
C THR A 22 4.42 -8.23 -3.46
N THR A 23 5.54 -7.81 -4.02
CA THR A 23 6.81 -8.54 -3.97
C THR A 23 7.77 -7.73 -3.10
N VAL A 24 8.25 -8.31 -2.00
CA VAL A 24 9.26 -7.69 -1.14
C VAL A 24 10.65 -8.07 -1.65
N GLY A 25 11.39 -7.08 -2.17
CA GLY A 25 12.75 -7.26 -2.68
C GLY A 25 13.81 -7.21 -1.59
N GLN A 26 13.64 -6.34 -0.59
CA GLN A 26 14.63 -6.12 0.46
C GLN A 26 13.97 -5.88 1.82
N ARG A 27 14.70 -6.17 2.89
CA ARG A 27 14.28 -5.96 4.28
C ARG A 27 15.44 -5.39 5.07
N TYR A 28 15.17 -4.31 5.80
CA TYR A 28 16.12 -3.67 6.69
C TYR A 28 15.62 -3.76 8.11
N ARG A 29 16.53 -3.95 9.07
CA ARG A 29 16.23 -3.96 10.50
C ARG A 29 17.44 -3.46 11.27
N ASN A 30 17.18 -2.79 12.38
CA ASN A 30 18.21 -2.47 13.37
C ASN A 30 18.05 -3.36 14.60
N THR A 31 19.07 -3.41 15.45
CA THR A 31 19.00 -4.02 16.78
C THR A 31 18.71 -2.94 17.83
N LEU A 32 17.79 -3.21 18.75
CA LEU A 32 17.43 -2.30 19.85
C LEU A 32 17.80 -2.96 21.18
N GLY A 33 19.09 -2.94 21.51
CA GLY A 33 19.62 -3.64 22.68
C GLY A 33 19.42 -5.16 22.54
N PRO A 34 18.78 -5.84 23.52
CA PRO A 34 18.52 -7.28 23.43
C PRO A 34 17.33 -7.65 22.51
N ALA A 35 16.55 -6.67 22.04
CA ALA A 35 15.37 -6.89 21.21
C ALA A 35 15.64 -6.63 19.72
N GLU A 36 14.89 -7.31 18.86
CA GLU A 36 14.87 -6.99 17.43
C GLU A 36 14.10 -5.68 17.18
N GLY A 37 14.72 -4.76 16.44
CA GLY A 37 14.07 -3.55 15.97
C GLY A 37 13.04 -3.85 14.87
N ALA A 38 12.20 -2.87 14.59
CA ALA A 38 11.18 -2.98 13.56
C ALA A 38 11.78 -3.28 12.18
N VAL A 39 11.11 -4.18 11.45
CA VAL A 39 11.47 -4.51 10.07
C VAL A 39 10.91 -3.44 9.15
N VAL A 40 11.74 -2.92 8.26
CA VAL A 40 11.39 -1.99 7.20
C VAL A 40 11.50 -2.73 5.86
N LEU A 41 10.38 -2.86 5.17
CA LEU A 41 10.25 -3.56 3.90
C LEU A 41 10.52 -2.61 2.74
N VAL A 42 11.17 -3.11 1.68
CA VAL A 42 11.17 -2.51 0.34
C VAL A 42 10.42 -3.45 -0.59
N TYR A 43 9.39 -2.93 -1.25
CA TYR A 43 8.50 -3.75 -2.07
C TYR A 43 7.99 -3.01 -3.30
N THR A 44 7.53 -3.80 -4.26
CA THR A 44 6.81 -3.35 -5.46
C THR A 44 5.49 -4.12 -5.56
N SER A 45 4.65 -3.78 -6.54
CA SER A 45 3.47 -4.58 -6.86
C SER A 45 3.90 -5.98 -7.33
N ALA A 46 3.13 -7.00 -6.94
CA ALA A 46 3.38 -8.37 -7.41
C ALA A 46 3.17 -8.53 -8.92
N SER A 47 2.37 -7.65 -9.54
CA SER A 47 2.36 -7.54 -10.99
C SER A 47 3.62 -6.78 -11.41
N ASP A 48 4.58 -7.49 -12.01
CA ASP A 48 5.91 -7.01 -12.49
C ASP A 48 5.85 -5.90 -13.57
N ARG A 49 4.71 -5.22 -13.68
CA ARG A 49 4.45 -4.14 -14.63
C ARG A 49 4.80 -2.76 -14.06
N SER A 50 5.21 -2.67 -12.80
CA SER A 50 5.54 -1.41 -12.14
C SER A 50 7.01 -1.33 -11.76
N SER A 51 7.72 -0.36 -12.30
CA SER A 51 9.07 0.02 -11.85
C SER A 51 9.06 0.82 -10.53
N ALA A 52 7.88 1.06 -9.96
CA ALA A 52 7.72 1.86 -8.76
C ALA A 52 7.84 1.01 -7.50
N HIS A 53 8.62 1.50 -6.54
CA HIS A 53 8.88 0.83 -5.28
C HIS A 53 8.37 1.66 -4.11
N ALA A 54 8.21 1.00 -2.97
CA ALA A 54 7.84 1.63 -1.72
C ALA A 54 8.60 1.02 -0.54
N ALA A 55 8.75 1.82 0.51
CA ALA A 55 9.28 1.44 1.80
C ALA A 55 8.21 1.55 2.88
N ALA A 56 8.15 0.58 3.80
CA ALA A 56 7.23 0.62 4.93
C ALA A 56 7.80 -0.05 6.17
N CYS A 57 7.63 0.58 7.32
CA CYS A 57 8.01 0.02 8.62
C CYS A 57 6.86 -0.78 9.24
N LEU A 58 7.12 -2.00 9.71
CA LEU A 58 6.12 -2.83 10.38
C LEU A 58 5.90 -2.46 11.85
N GLY A 59 6.83 -1.73 12.46
CA GLY A 59 6.73 -1.28 13.87
C GLY A 59 6.16 0.13 14.06
N CYS A 60 5.99 0.92 12.99
CA CYS A 60 5.45 2.28 13.07
C CYS A 60 4.68 2.69 11.81
N THR A 61 4.19 3.93 11.77
CA THR A 61 3.37 4.48 10.68
C THR A 61 4.19 4.93 9.46
N TYR A 62 5.52 4.75 9.45
CA TYR A 62 6.37 5.17 8.34
C TYR A 62 6.04 4.44 7.04
N ARG A 63 5.71 5.21 6.00
CA ARG A 63 5.45 4.74 4.63
C ARG A 63 6.03 5.73 3.64
N ALA A 64 6.70 5.24 2.60
CA ALA A 64 7.23 6.07 1.52
C ALA A 64 7.08 5.36 0.17
N ALA A 65 6.42 5.99 -0.81
CA ALA A 65 6.35 5.48 -2.19
C ALA A 65 6.66 6.56 -3.25
N ARG A 66 6.94 7.78 -2.80
CA ARG A 66 7.31 8.92 -3.64
C ARG A 66 8.45 9.69 -3.00
N ASN A 67 9.30 10.29 -3.82
CA ASN A 67 10.34 11.20 -3.37
C ASN A 67 9.79 12.62 -3.12
N THR A 68 10.67 13.55 -2.75
CA THR A 68 10.36 14.96 -2.47
C THR A 68 9.70 15.68 -3.65
N HIS A 69 10.00 15.27 -4.88
CA HIS A 69 9.39 15.80 -6.11
C HIS A 69 8.08 15.10 -6.49
N ARG A 70 7.53 14.28 -5.59
CA ARG A 70 6.33 13.46 -5.81
C ARG A 70 6.48 12.45 -6.95
N VAL A 71 7.71 12.13 -7.36
CA VAL A 71 8.00 11.08 -8.35
C VAL A 71 8.02 9.73 -7.64
N ARG A 72 7.56 8.68 -8.32
CA ARG A 72 7.58 7.31 -7.78
C ARG A 72 9.02 6.86 -7.54
N LEU A 73 9.27 6.16 -6.44
CA LEU A 73 10.61 5.72 -6.08
C LEU A 73 11.08 4.59 -7.00
N SER A 74 12.34 4.67 -7.40
CA SER A 74 13.11 3.51 -7.87
C SER A 74 13.40 2.56 -6.71
N GLU A 75 13.81 1.33 -7.03
CA GLU A 75 14.23 0.35 -6.01
C GLU A 75 15.33 0.91 -5.12
N LYS A 76 16.36 1.53 -5.73
CA LYS A 76 17.49 2.13 -5.00
C LYS A 76 17.05 3.23 -4.05
N GLU A 77 16.19 4.16 -4.48
CA GLU A 77 15.71 5.23 -3.60
C GLU A 77 14.86 4.67 -2.45
N ALA A 78 14.02 3.66 -2.71
CA ALA A 78 13.23 3.01 -1.67
C ALA A 78 14.13 2.26 -0.67
N ALA A 79 15.20 1.62 -1.15
CA ALA A 79 16.22 0.96 -0.34
C ALA A 79 16.97 1.94 0.58
N ASP A 80 17.44 3.07 0.02
CA ASP A 80 18.15 4.10 0.77
C ASP A 80 17.27 4.69 1.88
N LEU A 81 16.00 4.97 1.57
CA LEU A 81 15.01 5.44 2.54
C LEU A 81 14.70 4.38 3.61
N ALA A 82 14.52 3.12 3.22
CA ALA A 82 14.23 2.03 4.16
C ALA A 82 15.41 1.79 5.11
N ASN A 83 16.63 1.75 4.60
CA ASN A 83 17.85 1.57 5.39
C ASN A 83 18.07 2.75 6.36
N THR A 84 17.92 3.98 5.87
CA THR A 84 18.03 5.19 6.70
C THR A 84 16.99 5.18 7.82
N HIS A 85 15.74 4.83 7.49
CA HIS A 85 14.68 4.74 8.49
C HIS A 85 14.97 3.63 9.50
N ALA A 86 15.35 2.43 9.05
CA ALA A 86 15.67 1.30 9.92
C ALA A 86 16.78 1.66 10.94
N ALA A 87 17.83 2.33 10.50
CA ALA A 87 18.94 2.75 11.37
C ALA A 87 18.50 3.71 12.49
N GLN A 88 17.51 4.57 12.23
CA GLN A 88 17.04 5.60 13.17
C GLN A 88 15.79 5.18 13.97
N CYS A 89 15.05 4.19 13.47
CA CYS A 89 13.78 3.78 14.05
C CYS A 89 14.00 3.09 15.40
N ARG A 90 13.29 3.57 16.43
CA ARG A 90 13.31 3.00 17.79
C ARG A 90 12.08 2.12 18.07
N ALA A 91 11.27 1.84 17.06
CA ALA A 91 10.15 0.91 17.21
C ALA A 91 10.67 -0.52 17.33
N ILE A 92 10.13 -1.26 18.30
CA ILE A 92 10.36 -2.69 18.43
C ILE A 92 9.60 -3.45 17.33
N ASN A 93 10.04 -4.66 17.02
CA ASN A 93 9.31 -5.54 16.10
C ASN A 93 7.95 -5.92 16.70
N GLN A 94 6.85 -5.43 16.11
CA GLN A 94 5.48 -5.73 16.53
C GLN A 94 4.90 -6.98 15.85
N GLY A 95 5.68 -7.65 15.00
CA GLY A 95 5.19 -8.75 14.18
C GLY A 95 4.53 -8.26 12.89
N VAL A 96 3.81 -9.18 12.25
CA VAL A 96 3.06 -8.91 11.02
C VAL A 96 1.70 -8.27 11.37
N PRO A 97 1.31 -7.16 10.71
CA PRO A 97 0.01 -6.55 10.95
C PRO A 97 -1.12 -7.51 10.57
N ALA A 98 -2.18 -7.56 11.36
CA ALA A 98 -3.38 -8.33 11.04
C ALA A 98 -3.97 -7.86 9.70
N ALA A 99 -4.39 -8.80 8.86
CA ALA A 99 -5.06 -8.49 7.61
C ALA A 99 -6.42 -7.84 7.92
N PRO A 100 -6.74 -6.67 7.32
CA PRO A 100 -8.03 -6.03 7.52
C PRO A 100 -9.17 -6.89 6.94
N HIS A 101 -10.39 -6.66 7.40
CA HIS A 101 -11.59 -7.16 6.71
C HIS A 101 -11.75 -6.46 5.35
N ASP A 102 -12.47 -7.07 4.42
CA ASP A 102 -12.65 -6.52 3.07
C ASP A 102 -13.32 -5.14 3.07
N THR A 103 -14.22 -4.87 4.02
CA THR A 103 -14.84 -3.55 4.20
C THR A 103 -13.82 -2.47 4.58
N ASP A 104 -12.89 -2.79 5.47
CA ASP A 104 -11.85 -1.87 5.93
C ASP A 104 -10.80 -1.68 4.83
N ALA A 105 -10.45 -2.75 4.11
CA ALA A 105 -9.58 -2.71 2.94
C ALA A 105 -10.18 -1.83 1.82
N ALA A 106 -11.48 -1.96 1.55
CA ALA A 106 -12.18 -1.11 0.58
C ALA A 106 -12.18 0.37 1.02
N GLN A 107 -12.28 0.64 2.32
CA GLN A 107 -12.18 1.99 2.85
C GLN A 107 -10.78 2.59 2.69
N ILE A 108 -9.72 1.79 2.83
CA ILE A 108 -8.34 2.22 2.53
C ILE A 108 -8.22 2.64 1.05
N VAL A 109 -8.75 1.82 0.13
CA VAL A 109 -8.76 2.15 -1.31
C VAL A 109 -9.51 3.46 -1.55
N ARG A 110 -10.71 3.60 -0.99
CA ARG A 110 -11.52 4.82 -1.11
C ARG A 110 -10.80 6.05 -0.56
N SER A 111 -10.17 5.95 0.62
CA SER A 111 -9.43 7.05 1.23
C SER A 111 -8.27 7.49 0.35
N ARG A 112 -7.52 6.54 -0.23
CA ARG A 112 -6.46 6.85 -1.20
C ARG A 112 -7.00 7.58 -2.42
N LEU A 113 -8.16 7.17 -2.96
CA LEU A 113 -8.80 7.87 -4.08
C LEU A 113 -9.23 9.30 -3.71
N GLN A 114 -9.65 9.54 -2.47
CA GLN A 114 -9.96 10.87 -1.96
C GLN A 114 -8.70 11.74 -1.88
N ASP A 115 -7.58 11.19 -1.39
CA ASP A 115 -6.29 11.91 -1.33
C ASP A 115 -5.75 12.26 -2.72
N LEU A 116 -6.08 11.46 -3.73
CA LEU A 116 -5.70 11.69 -5.13
C LEU A 116 -6.57 12.74 -5.83
N ARG A 117 -7.60 13.29 -5.17
CA ARG A 117 -8.47 14.27 -5.81
C ARG A 117 -7.69 15.54 -6.16
N PRO A 118 -7.70 15.95 -7.43
CA PRO A 118 -7.07 17.19 -7.82
C PRO A 118 -7.89 18.39 -7.32
N HIS A 119 -7.19 19.46 -6.94
CA HIS A 119 -7.80 20.77 -6.66
C HIS A 119 -8.10 21.58 -7.94
N GLY A 120 -7.65 21.11 -9.11
CA GLY A 120 -7.88 21.76 -10.41
C GLY A 120 -9.17 21.28 -11.09
N VAL A 121 -9.25 21.45 -12.42
CA VAL A 121 -10.42 21.02 -13.22
C VAL A 121 -10.24 19.67 -13.92
N SER A 122 -9.00 19.20 -14.04
CA SER A 122 -8.68 17.98 -14.78
C SER A 122 -8.75 16.75 -13.86
N PRO A 123 -9.46 15.68 -14.25
CA PRO A 123 -9.43 14.41 -13.52
C PRO A 123 -8.03 13.82 -13.41
N TYR A 124 -7.79 13.04 -12.35
CA TYR A 124 -6.55 12.30 -12.18
C TYR A 124 -6.72 10.84 -12.64
N GLN A 125 -5.87 10.37 -13.54
CA GLN A 125 -5.84 8.95 -13.91
C GLN A 125 -5.19 8.13 -12.79
N VAL A 126 -5.95 7.19 -12.24
CA VAL A 126 -5.49 6.30 -11.17
C VAL A 126 -4.67 5.17 -11.75
N HIS A 127 -3.54 4.90 -11.12
CA HIS A 127 -2.72 3.73 -11.38
C HIS A 127 -2.64 2.85 -10.14
N LEU A 128 -2.44 1.54 -10.31
CA LEU A 128 -2.25 0.62 -9.17
C LEU A 128 -1.04 0.98 -8.30
N ALA A 129 -0.03 1.61 -8.90
CA ALA A 129 1.14 2.11 -8.18
C ALA A 129 0.81 3.23 -7.18
N ASP A 130 -0.35 3.90 -7.31
CA ASP A 130 -0.78 4.92 -6.35
C ASP A 130 -1.19 4.34 -5.00
N PHE A 131 -1.44 3.02 -4.94
CA PHE A 131 -1.76 2.29 -3.71
C PHE A 131 -0.54 1.64 -3.06
N LEU A 132 0.68 1.80 -3.61
CA LEU A 132 1.87 1.15 -3.06
C LEU A 132 2.08 1.50 -1.59
N THR A 133 1.98 2.77 -1.22
CA THR A 133 2.10 3.26 0.17
C THR A 133 1.18 2.53 1.15
N ASP A 134 0.01 2.05 0.67
CA ASP A 134 -1.03 1.45 1.50
C ASP A 134 -0.96 -0.07 1.56
N ARG A 135 -0.14 -0.73 0.73
CA ARG A 135 -0.18 -2.20 0.55
C ARG A 135 0.05 -2.99 1.83
N VAL A 136 0.88 -2.49 2.73
CA VAL A 136 1.10 -3.13 4.04
C VAL A 136 -0.17 -3.13 4.90
N GLY A 137 -0.96 -2.05 4.85
CA GLY A 137 -2.22 -1.95 5.56
C GLY A 137 -3.37 -2.65 4.82
N LEU A 138 -3.36 -2.58 3.48
CA LEU A 138 -4.39 -3.12 2.62
C LEU A 138 -4.37 -4.66 2.58
N GLN A 139 -3.19 -5.26 2.42
CA GLN A 139 -2.99 -6.71 2.29
C GLN A 139 -3.98 -7.38 1.32
N ARG A 140 -4.16 -6.79 0.14
CA ARG A 140 -4.98 -7.31 -0.97
C ARG A 140 -4.25 -7.15 -2.30
N ASP A 141 -4.57 -8.04 -3.21
CA ASP A 141 -4.03 -8.04 -4.57
C ASP A 141 -4.61 -6.91 -5.44
N ASP A 142 -4.09 -6.84 -6.66
CA ASP A 142 -4.50 -5.82 -7.63
C ASP A 142 -5.95 -5.97 -8.08
N ASP A 143 -6.48 -7.20 -8.07
CA ASP A 143 -7.82 -7.50 -8.56
C ASP A 143 -8.88 -7.06 -7.55
N PHE A 144 -8.61 -7.21 -6.26
CA PHE A 144 -9.40 -6.60 -5.21
C PHE A 144 -9.49 -5.07 -5.37
N ILE A 145 -8.35 -4.40 -5.58
CA ILE A 145 -8.34 -2.93 -5.76
C ILE A 145 -9.16 -2.55 -6.99
N ARG A 146 -9.00 -3.26 -8.11
CA ARG A 146 -9.80 -3.04 -9.32
C ARG A 146 -11.28 -3.23 -9.05
N GLN A 147 -11.68 -4.28 -8.36
CA GLN A 147 -13.08 -4.56 -8.03
C GLN A 147 -13.68 -3.44 -7.18
N VAL A 148 -12.96 -2.97 -6.16
CA VAL A 148 -13.40 -1.83 -5.34
C VAL A 148 -13.51 -0.56 -6.17
N MET A 149 -12.56 -0.29 -7.07
CA MET A 149 -12.65 0.86 -7.98
C MET A 149 -13.86 0.76 -8.91
N PHE A 150 -14.19 -0.42 -9.44
CA PHE A 150 -15.41 -0.62 -10.23
C PHE A 150 -16.67 -0.32 -9.42
N GLU A 151 -16.73 -0.79 -8.18
CA GLU A 151 -17.88 -0.52 -7.31
C GLU A 151 -18.02 0.97 -7.00
N ILE A 152 -16.93 1.65 -6.64
CA ILE A 152 -16.93 3.10 -6.40
C ILE A 152 -17.32 3.87 -7.67
N ALA A 153 -16.83 3.47 -8.84
CA ALA A 153 -17.20 4.12 -10.10
C ALA A 153 -18.71 3.96 -10.41
N ARG A 154 -19.32 2.85 -9.99
CA ARG A 154 -20.75 2.55 -10.16
C ARG A 154 -21.62 3.33 -9.18
N THR A 155 -21.21 3.44 -7.92
CA THR A 155 -22.02 4.05 -6.85
C THR A 155 -21.73 5.54 -6.64
N GLU A 156 -20.53 6.01 -7.01
CA GLU A 156 -20.00 7.33 -6.66
C GLU A 156 -19.27 7.98 -7.83
N SER A 157 -20.01 8.23 -8.91
CA SER A 157 -19.50 8.87 -10.12
C SER A 157 -18.91 10.28 -9.90
N GLY A 158 -19.21 10.92 -8.76
CA GLY A 158 -18.63 12.20 -8.32
C GLY A 158 -17.24 12.07 -7.69
N LEU A 159 -16.81 10.85 -7.32
CA LEU A 159 -15.46 10.55 -6.84
C LEU A 159 -14.63 9.89 -7.94
N LEU A 160 -15.16 8.85 -8.59
CA LEU A 160 -14.43 8.04 -9.56
C LEU A 160 -15.29 7.77 -10.79
N LYS A 161 -14.69 7.82 -11.99
CA LYS A 161 -15.33 7.37 -13.22
C LYS A 161 -14.50 6.28 -13.88
N ALA A 162 -15.17 5.26 -14.39
CA ALA A 162 -14.58 4.29 -15.31
C ALA A 162 -14.72 4.83 -16.74
N ALA A 163 -13.66 4.72 -17.53
CA ALA A 163 -13.64 5.08 -18.95
C ALA A 163 -12.81 4.06 -19.74
N THR A 164 -13.04 3.97 -21.05
CA THR A 164 -12.22 3.13 -21.92
C THR A 164 -10.81 3.69 -21.99
N ALA A 165 -9.80 2.82 -21.84
CA ALA A 165 -8.41 3.23 -22.00
C ALA A 165 -8.13 3.71 -23.44
N TYR A 166 -7.16 4.62 -23.60
CA TYR A 166 -6.77 5.19 -24.91
C TYR A 166 -6.34 4.14 -25.94
N SER A 167 -5.84 2.98 -25.50
CA SER A 167 -5.50 1.84 -26.34
C SER A 167 -6.72 1.12 -26.94
N GLY A 168 -7.94 1.57 -26.64
CA GLY A 168 -9.20 0.93 -27.04
C GLY A 168 -9.48 -0.39 -26.31
N THR A 169 -8.58 -0.82 -25.41
CA THR A 169 -8.63 -2.08 -24.69
C THR A 169 -8.41 -1.85 -23.20
N GLY A 170 -9.38 -2.24 -22.38
CA GLY A 170 -9.33 -2.11 -20.92
C GLY A 170 -10.00 -0.84 -20.37
N THR A 171 -10.01 -0.74 -19.04
CA THR A 171 -10.66 0.33 -18.28
C THR A 171 -9.61 1.19 -17.59
N MET A 172 -9.70 2.50 -17.77
CA MET A 172 -9.02 3.48 -16.93
C MET A 172 -9.99 4.06 -15.90
N PHE A 173 -9.47 4.39 -14.73
CA PHE A 173 -10.23 5.03 -13.66
C PHE A 173 -9.75 6.47 -13.49
N LEU A 174 -10.71 7.39 -13.44
CA LEU A 174 -10.48 8.83 -13.38
C LEU A 174 -11.08 9.37 -12.08
N VAL A 175 -10.22 9.75 -11.13
CA VAL A 175 -10.64 10.46 -9.92
C VAL A 175 -11.08 11.86 -10.32
N GLN A 176 -12.30 12.21 -9.96
CA GLN A 176 -12.88 13.50 -10.27
C GLN A 176 -12.33 14.59 -9.35
N PRO A 177 -12.10 15.81 -9.86
CA PRO A 177 -11.64 16.92 -9.04
C PRO A 177 -12.60 17.26 -7.91
N HIS A 178 -12.10 17.95 -6.88
CA HIS A 178 -12.97 18.47 -5.83
C HIS A 178 -14.10 19.34 -6.42
N PRO A 179 -15.33 19.22 -5.92
CA PRO A 179 -16.39 20.12 -6.34
C PRO A 179 -15.98 21.57 -6.00
N PRO A 180 -16.40 22.56 -6.82
CA PRO A 180 -16.12 23.95 -6.52
C PRO A 180 -16.65 24.30 -5.12
N ARG A 181 -15.83 25.02 -4.34
CA ARG A 181 -16.26 25.54 -3.04
C ARG A 181 -17.41 26.50 -3.28
N LYS A 182 -18.55 26.25 -2.62
CA LYS A 182 -19.69 27.17 -2.60
C LYS A 182 -19.42 28.34 -1.68
#